data_AF-A0A5J4TV49-F1
#
_entry.id   AF-A0A5J4TV49-F1
#
_cell.length_a   1.000
_cell.length_b   1.000
_cell.length_c   1.000
_cell.angle_alpha   90.00
_cell.angle_beta   90.00
_cell.angle_gamma   90.00
#
_symmetry.space_group_name_H-M   'P 1'
#
loop_
_entity.id
_entity.type
_entity.pdbx_description
1 polymer ?
#
loop_
_entity_poly.entity_id
_entity_poly.type
_entity_poly.pdbx_seq_one_letter_code
_entity_poly.pdbx_strand_id
1 'polypeptide(L)'
;MYELTQNASNEIILLLISRNPIPGLIRLLDHKDNLVVINTLQIIRDIIDAGIQSTSDTEEQHPLFDEFQEHGGIQKIFALFQKSAFKNNKNITAFYISQLFKAREITDQIMKQQIISHLKSLLSDSDKRIKQKAKISLKYLAQNEANRSEILNLEQFQQIEKDLKQPIEGTKDQKKQIIQKQEIDCLLLYSVLHGREDFKLRRDLINAGIIDVLLQIFAKRDLDDITYPFTNAFFVFTYP
;
A
#
# COMPACT_ATOMS: atom_id res chain seq x y z
N MET A 1 -14.85 13.79 20.16
CA MET A 1 -13.70 14.66 20.48
C MET A 1 -12.54 14.46 19.49
N TYR A 2 -12.18 13.22 19.16
CA TYR A 2 -11.13 12.88 18.16
C TYR A 2 -11.43 13.37 16.72
N GLU A 3 -12.69 13.24 16.27
CA GLU A 3 -13.12 13.72 14.93
C GLU A 3 -13.10 15.25 14.80
N LEU A 4 -13.49 15.98 15.86
CA LEU A 4 -13.47 17.45 15.87
C LEU A 4 -12.03 18.00 15.83
N THR A 5 -11.09 17.34 16.49
CA THR A 5 -9.67 17.70 16.46
C THR A 5 -9.00 17.35 15.13
N GLN A 6 -9.40 16.25 14.46
CA GLN A 6 -8.93 15.94 13.11
C GLN A 6 -9.44 16.97 12.10
N ASN A 7 -10.73 17.34 12.17
CA ASN A 7 -11.32 18.31 11.26
C ASN A 7 -10.70 19.71 11.37
N ALA A 8 -10.48 20.22 12.59
CA ALA A 8 -9.82 21.51 12.79
C ALA A 8 -8.33 21.47 12.38
N SER A 9 -7.64 20.34 12.60
CA SER A 9 -6.26 20.16 12.13
C SER A 9 -6.18 20.17 10.60
N ASN A 10 -7.15 19.58 9.92
CA ASN A 10 -7.20 19.55 8.46
C ASN A 10 -7.41 20.94 7.85
N GLU A 11 -8.28 21.77 8.43
CA GLU A 11 -8.47 23.16 7.96
C GLU A 11 -7.19 23.99 8.08
N ILE A 12 -6.46 23.86 9.20
CA ILE A 12 -5.17 24.54 9.39
C ILE A 12 -4.15 24.03 8.37
N ILE A 13 -4.08 22.71 8.12
CA ILE A 13 -3.15 22.15 7.12
C ILE A 13 -3.46 22.67 5.72
N LEU A 14 -4.73 22.75 5.33
CA LEU A 14 -5.14 23.31 4.04
C LEU A 14 -4.74 24.80 3.91
N LEU A 15 -4.90 25.58 4.96
CA LEU A 15 -4.41 26.98 5.01
C LEU A 15 -2.88 27.06 4.95
N LEU A 16 -2.15 26.12 5.55
CA LEU A 16 -0.69 26.05 5.44
C LEU A 16 -0.27 25.74 4.00
N ILE A 17 -0.94 24.79 3.34
CA ILE A 17 -0.68 24.44 1.93
C ILE A 17 -0.83 25.69 1.04
N SER A 18 -1.84 26.54 1.29
CA SER A 18 -2.03 27.77 0.52
C SER A 18 -0.93 28.83 0.72
N ARG A 19 0.01 28.62 1.64
CA ARG A 19 1.20 29.47 1.84
C ARG A 19 2.45 28.96 1.11
N ASN A 20 2.28 27.95 0.26
CA ASN A 20 3.35 27.28 -0.46
C ASN A 20 4.51 26.81 0.47
N PRO A 21 4.27 25.87 1.40
CA PRO A 21 5.26 25.45 2.37
C PRO A 21 6.25 24.41 1.80
N ILE A 22 5.88 23.73 0.70
CA ILE A 22 6.62 22.57 0.16
C ILE A 22 8.07 22.91 -0.18
N PRO A 23 8.43 24.01 -0.88
CA PRO A 23 9.82 24.32 -1.22
C PRO A 23 10.70 24.45 0.03
N GLY A 24 10.19 25.12 1.07
CA GLY A 24 10.89 25.30 2.33
C GLY A 24 11.08 23.99 3.10
N LEU A 25 10.03 23.16 3.17
CA LEU A 25 10.07 21.86 3.83
C LEU A 25 11.01 20.89 3.12
N ILE A 26 10.98 20.85 1.79
CA ILE A 26 11.89 20.00 1.02
C ILE A 26 13.35 20.40 1.23
N ARG A 27 13.65 21.70 1.35
CA ARG A 27 14.99 22.17 1.70
C ARG A 27 15.42 21.72 3.11
N LEU A 28 14.51 21.70 4.07
CA LEU A 28 14.80 21.26 5.46
C LEU A 28 15.15 19.77 5.57
N LEU A 29 14.84 18.95 4.57
CA LEU A 29 15.27 17.55 4.54
C LEU A 29 16.80 17.38 4.40
N ASP A 30 17.52 18.40 3.95
CA ASP A 30 18.99 18.39 3.89
C ASP A 30 19.67 18.87 5.19
N HIS A 31 18.87 19.13 6.23
CA HIS A 31 19.39 19.64 7.50
C HIS A 31 20.26 18.60 8.22
N LYS A 32 21.36 19.06 8.83
CA LYS A 32 22.31 18.18 9.54
C LYS A 32 21.77 17.65 10.87
N ASP A 33 20.91 18.43 11.53
CA ASP A 33 20.20 18.00 12.74
C ASP A 33 19.05 17.06 12.39
N ASN A 34 19.15 15.82 12.87
CA ASN A 34 18.16 14.77 12.67
C ASN A 34 16.80 15.10 13.29
N LEU A 35 16.73 15.88 14.38
CA LEU A 35 15.45 16.29 14.97
C LEU A 35 14.68 17.23 14.04
N VAL A 36 15.39 18.14 13.35
CA VAL A 36 14.79 19.01 12.34
C VAL A 36 14.25 18.18 11.17
N VAL A 37 15.02 17.20 10.69
CA VAL A 37 14.59 16.30 9.61
C VAL A 37 13.36 15.48 10.02
N ILE A 38 13.34 14.92 11.23
CA ILE A 38 12.20 14.14 11.75
C ILE A 38 10.94 15.00 11.84
N ASN A 39 11.04 16.21 12.42
CA ASN A 39 9.90 17.12 12.49
C ASN A 39 9.41 17.53 11.11
N THR A 40 10.33 17.80 10.18
CA THR A 40 10.00 18.12 8.78
C THR A 40 9.26 16.98 8.10
N LEU A 41 9.69 15.73 8.29
CA LEU A 41 9.01 14.55 7.75
C LEU A 41 7.62 14.33 8.33
N GLN A 42 7.39 14.72 9.59
CA GLN A 42 6.06 14.70 10.21
C GLN A 42 5.16 15.79 9.61
N ILE A 43 5.67 17.00 9.36
CA ILE A 43 4.88 18.05 8.69
C ILE A 43 4.54 17.65 7.25
N ILE A 44 5.51 17.13 6.50
CA ILE A 44 5.30 16.62 5.13
C ILE A 44 4.22 15.53 5.14
N ARG A 45 4.22 14.66 6.15
CA ARG A 45 3.18 13.65 6.33
C ARG A 45 1.80 14.27 6.36
N ASP A 46 1.61 15.23 7.24
CA ASP A 46 0.30 15.78 7.55
C ASP A 46 -0.23 16.53 6.32
N ILE A 47 0.66 17.16 5.54
CA ILE A 47 0.35 17.76 4.23
C ILE A 47 -0.10 16.72 3.20
N ILE A 48 0.62 15.59 3.07
CA ILE A 48 0.26 14.51 2.13
C ILE A 48 -1.06 13.86 2.57
N ASP A 49 -1.22 13.56 3.86
CA ASP A 49 -2.44 12.95 4.41
C ASP A 49 -3.66 13.87 4.18
N ALA A 50 -3.50 15.20 4.32
CA ALA A 50 -4.56 16.17 3.99
C ALA A 50 -4.88 16.21 2.48
N GLY A 51 -3.87 16.10 1.61
CA GLY A 51 -4.05 16.00 0.16
C GLY A 51 -4.78 14.71 -0.26
N ILE A 52 -4.56 13.60 0.45
CA ILE A 52 -5.34 12.37 0.25
C ILE A 52 -6.80 12.58 0.65
N GLN A 53 -7.04 13.19 1.82
CA GLN A 53 -8.40 13.39 2.35
C GLN A 53 -9.23 14.39 1.53
N SER A 54 -8.59 15.31 0.81
CA SER A 54 -9.28 16.21 -0.11
C SER A 54 -9.68 15.55 -1.43
N THR A 55 -9.08 14.39 -1.76
CA THR A 55 -9.53 13.54 -2.87
C THR A 55 -10.47 12.46 -2.36
N SER A 56 -11.52 12.14 -3.10
CA SER A 56 -12.36 11.00 -2.72
C SER A 56 -11.63 9.67 -2.99
N ASP A 57 -12.27 8.54 -2.66
CA ASP A 57 -11.75 7.20 -2.99
C ASP A 57 -11.74 6.91 -4.51
N THR A 58 -12.09 7.90 -5.35
CA THR A 58 -11.95 7.88 -6.81
C THR A 58 -10.50 7.68 -7.27
N GLU A 59 -10.33 7.33 -8.53
CA GLU A 59 -9.02 7.21 -9.22
C GLU A 59 -8.39 8.58 -9.54
N GLU A 60 -8.69 9.59 -8.73
CA GLU A 60 -8.08 10.92 -8.83
C GLU A 60 -6.64 10.89 -8.33
N GLN A 61 -5.78 11.57 -9.07
CA GLN A 61 -4.37 11.72 -8.71
C GLN A 61 -4.20 12.64 -7.50
N HIS A 62 -3.10 12.46 -6.77
CA HIS A 62 -2.80 13.28 -5.61
C HIS A 62 -2.61 14.76 -5.99
N PRO A 63 -3.32 15.72 -5.35
CA PRO A 63 -3.36 17.13 -5.79
C PRO A 63 -2.02 17.85 -5.59
N LEU A 64 -1.17 17.36 -4.69
CA LEU A 64 0.15 17.95 -4.39
C LEU A 64 1.31 17.28 -5.13
N PHE A 65 1.07 16.29 -6.00
CA PHE A 65 2.18 15.60 -6.65
C PHE A 65 3.08 16.57 -7.42
N ASP A 66 2.50 17.42 -8.26
CA ASP A 66 3.27 18.26 -9.18
C ASP A 66 4.16 19.25 -8.40
N GLU A 67 3.64 19.81 -7.30
CA GLU A 67 4.41 20.70 -6.41
C GLU A 67 5.60 19.97 -5.75
N PHE A 68 5.41 18.73 -5.29
CA PHE A 68 6.51 17.92 -4.76
C PHE A 68 7.52 17.55 -5.85
N GLN A 69 7.06 17.29 -7.07
CA GLN A 69 7.93 16.93 -8.20
C GLN A 69 8.76 18.12 -8.68
N GLU A 70 8.16 19.30 -8.81
CA GLU A 70 8.83 20.54 -9.23
C GLU A 70 9.99 20.91 -8.29
N HIS A 71 9.81 20.68 -6.99
CA HIS A 71 10.81 20.99 -5.97
C HIS A 71 11.78 19.84 -5.66
N GLY A 72 11.76 18.75 -6.44
CA GLY A 72 12.63 17.58 -6.22
C GLY A 72 12.33 16.81 -4.93
N GLY A 73 11.15 17.01 -4.36
CA GLY A 73 10.71 16.38 -3.12
C GLY A 73 10.54 14.87 -3.26
N ILE A 74 10.04 14.39 -4.40
CA ILE A 74 9.89 12.95 -4.69
C ILE A 74 11.24 12.23 -4.58
N GLN A 75 12.26 12.76 -5.26
CA GLN A 75 13.60 12.16 -5.28
C GLN A 75 14.26 12.21 -3.89
N LYS A 76 14.03 13.27 -3.12
CA LYS A 76 14.53 13.38 -1.74
C LYS A 76 13.86 12.40 -0.79
N ILE A 77 12.54 12.25 -0.85
CA ILE A 77 11.81 11.25 -0.05
C ILE A 77 12.29 9.83 -0.41
N PHE A 78 12.51 9.55 -1.69
CA PHE A 78 13.05 8.26 -2.12
C PHE A 78 14.49 8.03 -1.66
N ALA A 79 15.35 9.04 -1.70
CA ALA A 79 16.71 8.94 -1.16
C ALA A 79 16.69 8.64 0.35
N LEU A 80 15.76 9.21 1.11
CA LEU A 80 15.56 8.91 2.53
C LEU A 80 15.08 7.47 2.74
N PHE A 81 14.16 6.99 1.90
CA PHE A 81 13.74 5.58 1.91
C PHE A 81 14.93 4.62 1.73
N GLN A 82 15.82 4.93 0.78
CA GLN A 82 17.00 4.11 0.50
C GLN A 82 18.05 4.16 1.61
N LYS A 83 18.29 5.35 2.19
CA LYS A 83 19.32 5.56 3.22
C LYS A 83 18.88 5.14 4.62
N SER A 84 17.58 5.02 4.88
CA SER A 84 17.08 4.79 6.23
C SER A 84 17.48 3.43 6.79
N ALA A 85 18.31 3.44 7.84
CA ALA A 85 18.58 2.26 8.66
C ALA A 85 17.41 1.88 9.58
N PHE A 86 16.51 2.83 9.86
CA PHE A 86 15.37 2.61 10.75
C PHE A 86 14.15 2.12 9.97
N LYS A 87 13.60 0.97 10.39
CA LYS A 87 12.41 0.35 9.79
C LYS A 87 11.24 1.33 9.70
N ASN A 88 10.98 2.08 10.77
CA ASN A 88 9.85 3.02 10.81
C ASN A 88 9.95 4.11 9.74
N ASN A 89 11.11 4.77 9.62
CA ASN A 89 11.32 5.83 8.64
C ASN A 89 11.25 5.29 7.21
N LYS A 90 11.75 4.07 6.98
CA LYS A 90 11.64 3.39 5.69
C LYS A 90 10.19 3.07 5.32
N ASN A 91 9.39 2.58 6.27
CA ASN A 91 7.96 2.34 6.05
C ASN A 91 7.22 3.64 5.73
N ILE A 92 7.47 4.67 6.52
CA ILE A 92 6.81 5.97 6.41
C ILE A 92 7.10 6.61 5.04
N THR A 93 8.36 6.67 4.62
CA THR A 93 8.75 7.24 3.32
C THR A 93 8.16 6.46 2.14
N ALA A 94 8.06 5.12 2.24
CA ALA A 94 7.37 4.32 1.24
C ALA A 94 5.87 4.63 1.16
N PHE A 95 5.21 4.87 2.30
CA PHE A 95 3.81 5.29 2.33
C PHE A 95 3.62 6.66 1.66
N TYR A 96 4.50 7.63 1.92
CA TYR A 96 4.42 8.96 1.30
C TYR A 96 4.53 8.89 -0.22
N ILE A 97 5.50 8.11 -0.72
CA ILE A 97 5.65 7.89 -2.16
C ILE A 97 4.38 7.26 -2.73
N SER A 98 3.84 6.23 -2.07
CA SER A 98 2.61 5.57 -2.56
C SER A 98 1.39 6.49 -2.62
N GLN A 99 1.27 7.42 -1.66
CA GLN A 99 0.18 8.40 -1.61
C GLN A 99 0.35 9.46 -2.70
N LEU A 100 1.55 10.00 -2.88
CA LEU A 100 1.85 10.96 -3.94
C LEU A 100 1.61 10.34 -5.33
N PHE A 101 1.96 9.07 -5.53
CA PHE A 101 1.73 8.34 -6.77
C PHE A 101 0.34 7.68 -6.85
N LYS A 102 -0.64 8.05 -6.02
CA LYS A 102 -2.05 7.61 -6.17
C LYS A 102 -2.52 7.86 -7.60
N ALA A 103 -3.03 6.82 -8.27
CA ALA A 103 -3.48 6.84 -9.67
C ALA A 103 -2.45 7.36 -10.70
N ARG A 104 -1.17 7.46 -10.33
CA ARG A 104 -0.10 7.98 -11.18
C ARG A 104 0.99 6.93 -11.38
N GLU A 105 1.49 6.81 -12.60
CA GLU A 105 2.59 5.88 -12.88
C GLU A 105 3.88 6.30 -12.16
N ILE A 106 4.58 5.35 -11.55
CA ILE A 106 5.98 5.55 -11.12
C ILE A 106 6.87 5.23 -12.33
N THR A 107 7.35 6.23 -13.06
CA THR A 107 8.13 5.99 -14.29
C THR A 107 9.56 5.48 -14.02
N ASP A 108 10.16 5.88 -12.89
CA ASP A 108 11.43 5.35 -12.41
C ASP A 108 11.28 3.89 -11.98
N GLN A 109 11.86 2.96 -12.74
CA GLN A 109 11.72 1.53 -12.51
C GLN A 109 12.37 1.07 -11.20
N ILE A 110 13.47 1.69 -10.78
CA ILE A 110 14.14 1.36 -9.52
C ILE A 110 13.25 1.76 -8.35
N MET A 111 12.66 2.95 -8.41
CA MET A 111 11.69 3.41 -7.41
C MET A 111 10.46 2.52 -7.38
N LYS A 112 9.87 2.22 -8.56
CA LYS A 112 8.69 1.36 -8.69
C LYS A 112 8.92 0.01 -8.00
N GLN A 113 9.99 -0.68 -8.37
CA GLN A 113 10.33 -2.00 -7.83
C GLN A 113 10.61 -1.97 -6.32
N GLN A 114 11.45 -1.04 -5.86
CA GLN A 114 11.83 -0.99 -4.44
C GLN A 114 10.66 -0.64 -3.53
N ILE A 115 9.81 0.30 -3.94
CA ILE A 115 8.65 0.71 -3.15
C ILE A 115 7.60 -0.40 -3.13
N ILE A 116 7.24 -0.97 -4.29
CA ILE A 116 6.25 -2.05 -4.35
C ILE A 116 6.72 -3.28 -3.56
N SER A 117 7.97 -3.70 -3.73
CA SER A 117 8.54 -4.83 -2.99
C SER A 117 8.50 -4.59 -1.48
N HIS A 118 8.89 -3.40 -1.03
CA HIS A 118 8.83 -3.03 0.38
C HIS A 118 7.40 -3.05 0.91
N LEU A 119 6.44 -2.44 0.22
CA LEU A 119 5.03 -2.43 0.62
C LEU A 119 4.43 -3.84 0.70
N LYS A 120 4.77 -4.73 -0.25
CA LYS A 120 4.34 -6.14 -0.21
C LYS A 120 4.87 -6.85 1.03
N SER A 121 6.14 -6.62 1.39
CA SER A 121 6.71 -7.22 2.61
C SER A 121 5.95 -6.80 3.88
N LEU A 122 5.41 -5.59 3.92
CA LEU A 122 4.66 -5.05 5.06
C LEU A 122 3.27 -5.69 5.25
N LEU A 123 2.76 -6.46 4.28
CA LEU A 123 1.54 -7.26 4.46
C LEU A 123 1.71 -8.37 5.52
N SER A 124 2.97 -8.78 5.76
CA SER A 124 3.35 -9.74 6.80
C SER A 124 3.62 -9.10 8.17
N ASP A 125 3.56 -7.76 8.28
CA ASP A 125 3.96 -7.07 9.51
C ASP A 125 3.05 -7.45 10.68
N SER A 126 3.65 -7.57 11.87
CA SER A 126 2.93 -7.89 13.11
C SER A 126 2.07 -6.71 13.59
N ASP A 127 2.46 -5.49 13.26
CA ASP A 127 1.66 -4.30 13.55
C ASP A 127 0.51 -4.17 12.54
N LYS A 128 -0.71 -4.34 13.06
CA LYS A 128 -1.96 -4.24 12.28
C LYS A 128 -2.10 -2.88 11.58
N ARG A 129 -1.60 -1.79 12.17
CA ARG A 129 -1.64 -0.45 11.56
C ARG A 129 -0.70 -0.36 10.37
N ILE A 130 0.50 -0.93 10.48
CA ILE A 130 1.46 -0.99 9.37
C ILE A 130 0.90 -1.85 8.23
N LYS A 131 0.34 -3.01 8.54
CA LYS A 131 -0.32 -3.89 7.57
C LYS A 131 -1.46 -3.17 6.83
N GLN A 132 -2.33 -2.45 7.56
CA GLN A 132 -3.42 -1.70 6.96
C GLN A 132 -2.92 -0.56 6.07
N LYS A 133 -1.88 0.18 6.49
CA LYS A 133 -1.26 1.21 5.64
C LYS A 133 -0.64 0.62 4.37
N ALA A 134 0.01 -0.53 4.46
CA ALA A 134 0.56 -1.23 3.29
C ALA A 134 -0.53 -1.63 2.29
N LYS A 135 -1.66 -2.17 2.76
CA LYS A 135 -2.81 -2.48 1.91
C LYS A 135 -3.34 -1.25 1.16
N ILE A 136 -3.54 -0.14 1.88
CA ILE A 136 -4.01 1.13 1.31
C ILE A 136 -2.99 1.69 0.29
N SER A 137 -1.70 1.63 0.63
CA SER A 137 -0.61 2.09 -0.24
C SER A 137 -0.57 1.31 -1.57
N LEU A 138 -0.70 -0.02 -1.50
CA LEU A 138 -0.79 -0.86 -2.70
C LEU A 138 -2.07 -0.58 -3.50
N LYS A 139 -3.20 -0.33 -2.83
CA LYS A 139 -4.46 0.08 -3.48
C LYS A 139 -4.27 1.35 -4.30
N TYR A 140 -3.66 2.39 -3.72
CA TYR A 140 -3.40 3.66 -4.40
C TYR A 140 -2.51 3.50 -5.63
N LEU A 141 -1.41 2.76 -5.49
CA LEU A 141 -0.51 2.50 -6.62
C LEU A 141 -1.18 1.71 -7.74
N ALA A 142 -1.97 0.69 -7.39
CA ALA A 142 -2.66 -0.17 -8.35
C ALA A 142 -3.75 0.54 -9.17
N GLN A 143 -4.16 1.76 -8.80
CA GLN A 143 -5.10 2.55 -9.62
C GLN A 143 -4.49 2.87 -10.99
N ASN A 144 -3.16 2.99 -11.08
CA ASN A 144 -2.47 3.07 -12.36
C ASN A 144 -2.14 1.66 -12.90
N GLU A 145 -2.37 1.43 -14.20
CA GLU A 145 -2.17 0.13 -14.86
C GLU A 145 -0.71 -0.36 -14.79
N ALA A 146 0.27 0.49 -15.11
CA ALA A 146 1.69 0.09 -15.15
C ALA A 146 2.20 -0.30 -13.75
N ASN A 147 1.76 0.40 -12.70
CA ASN A 147 2.07 0.03 -11.33
C ASN A 147 1.33 -1.25 -10.92
N ARG A 148 0.06 -1.40 -11.32
CA ARG A 148 -0.74 -2.61 -11.03
C ARG A 148 -0.11 -3.87 -11.63
N SER A 149 0.34 -3.79 -12.87
CA SER A 149 1.05 -4.88 -13.53
C SER A 149 2.35 -5.25 -12.82
N GLU A 150 3.05 -4.30 -12.19
CA GLU A 150 4.22 -4.62 -11.34
C GLU A 150 3.82 -5.29 -10.02
N ILE A 151 2.74 -4.83 -9.37
CA ILE A 151 2.26 -5.36 -8.08
C ILE A 151 1.80 -6.82 -8.23
N LEU A 152 1.04 -7.10 -9.28
CA LEU A 152 0.33 -8.36 -9.53
C LEU A 152 0.54 -8.82 -10.98
N ASN A 153 1.77 -9.21 -11.31
CA ASN A 153 2.11 -9.83 -12.60
C ASN A 153 1.79 -11.34 -12.63
N LEU A 154 2.04 -11.97 -13.79
CA LEU A 154 1.78 -13.41 -13.99
C LEU A 154 2.56 -14.32 -13.01
N GLU A 155 3.80 -13.96 -12.64
CA GLU A 155 4.58 -14.71 -11.66
C GLU A 155 3.89 -14.67 -10.28
N GLN A 156 3.31 -13.52 -9.92
CA GLN A 156 2.54 -13.39 -8.68
C GLN A 156 1.25 -14.22 -8.72
N PHE A 157 0.58 -14.35 -9.87
CA PHE A 157 -0.60 -15.20 -9.98
C PHE A 157 -0.24 -16.66 -9.68
N GLN A 158 0.85 -17.14 -10.30
CA GLN A 158 1.35 -18.50 -10.11
C GLN A 158 1.79 -18.74 -8.67
N GLN A 159 2.43 -17.76 -8.04
CA GLN A 159 2.89 -17.86 -6.66
C GLN A 159 1.70 -17.92 -5.69
N ILE A 160 0.68 -17.06 -5.87
CA ILE A 160 -0.55 -17.06 -5.06
C ILE A 160 -1.29 -18.39 -5.21
N GLU A 161 -1.49 -18.86 -6.45
CA GLU A 161 -2.16 -20.13 -6.70
C GLU A 161 -1.43 -21.30 -6.02
N LYS A 162 -0.10 -21.35 -6.15
CA LYS A 162 0.76 -22.36 -5.51
C LYS A 162 0.66 -22.31 -3.99
N ASP A 163 0.69 -21.12 -3.41
CA ASP A 163 0.67 -20.95 -1.96
C ASP A 163 -0.69 -21.30 -1.36
N LEU A 164 -1.79 -20.93 -2.02
CA LEU A 164 -3.14 -21.32 -1.63
C LEU A 164 -3.38 -22.83 -1.75
N LYS A 165 -2.77 -23.50 -2.75
CA LYS A 165 -2.83 -24.97 -2.90
C LYS A 165 -2.02 -25.72 -1.85
N GLN A 166 -1.10 -25.07 -1.15
CA GLN A 166 -0.25 -25.74 -0.16
C GLN A 166 -1.13 -26.29 0.99
N PRO A 167 -1.06 -27.60 1.29
CA PRO A 167 -1.81 -28.19 2.40
C PRO A 167 -1.24 -27.73 3.75
N ILE A 168 -2.11 -27.63 4.76
CA ILE A 168 -1.76 -27.18 6.12
C ILE A 168 -1.28 -28.40 6.93
N GLU A 169 -0.02 -28.77 6.75
CA GLU A 169 0.59 -29.96 7.33
C GLU A 169 1.83 -29.63 8.17
N GLY A 170 2.28 -30.60 8.97
CA GLY A 170 3.45 -30.49 9.83
C GLY A 170 3.15 -29.99 11.24
N THR A 171 4.16 -29.39 11.88
CA THR A 171 4.08 -28.88 13.25
C THR A 171 3.17 -27.67 13.36
N LYS A 172 2.78 -27.31 14.59
CA LYS A 172 1.94 -26.13 14.86
C LYS A 172 2.53 -24.84 14.25
N ASP A 173 3.84 -24.65 14.34
CA ASP A 173 4.51 -23.48 13.80
C ASP A 173 4.58 -23.51 12.27
N GLN A 174 4.80 -24.69 11.66
CA GLN A 174 4.76 -24.85 10.21
C GLN A 174 3.37 -24.55 9.66
N LYS A 175 2.31 -25.10 10.27
CA LYS A 175 0.92 -24.81 9.90
C LYS A 175 0.61 -23.32 9.98
N LYS A 176 1.03 -22.66 11.06
CA LYS A 176 0.85 -21.21 11.24
C LYS A 176 1.57 -20.40 10.15
N GLN A 177 2.79 -20.77 9.76
CA GLN A 177 3.52 -20.11 8.68
C GLN A 177 2.83 -20.28 7.33
N ILE A 178 2.29 -21.48 7.05
CA ILE A 178 1.53 -21.75 5.82
C ILE A 178 0.28 -20.87 5.76
N ILE A 179 -0.51 -20.85 6.84
CA ILE A 179 -1.71 -20.01 6.92
C ILE A 179 -1.35 -18.53 6.75
N GLN A 180 -0.32 -18.05 7.45
CA GLN A 180 0.12 -16.65 7.33
C GLN A 180 0.52 -16.29 5.90
N LYS A 181 1.20 -17.19 5.19
CA LYS A 181 1.57 -16.98 3.78
C LYS A 181 0.32 -16.81 2.90
N GLN A 182 -0.63 -17.73 3.03
CA GLN A 182 -1.89 -17.70 2.30
C GLN A 182 -2.73 -16.45 2.62
N GLU A 183 -2.74 -16.01 3.89
CA GLU A 183 -3.38 -14.77 4.30
C GLU A 183 -2.75 -13.55 3.63
N ILE A 184 -1.42 -13.50 3.52
CA ILE A 184 -0.71 -12.40 2.86
C ILE A 184 -1.11 -12.30 1.39
N ASP A 185 -1.19 -13.43 0.69
CA ASP A 185 -1.64 -13.50 -0.70
C ASP A 185 -3.08 -13.01 -0.85
N CYS A 186 -3.97 -13.43 0.05
CA CYS A 186 -5.35 -12.96 0.10
C CYS A 186 -5.44 -11.44 0.34
N LEU A 187 -4.59 -10.89 1.22
CA LEU A 187 -4.52 -9.45 1.48
C LEU A 187 -3.97 -8.67 0.28
N LEU A 188 -3.05 -9.25 -0.49
CA LEU A 188 -2.54 -8.65 -1.72
C LEU A 188 -3.65 -8.57 -2.78
N LEU A 189 -4.38 -9.67 -3.01
CA LEU A 189 -5.54 -9.70 -3.92
C LEU A 189 -6.57 -8.63 -3.52
N TYR A 190 -6.93 -8.58 -2.23
CA TYR A 190 -7.85 -7.56 -1.72
C TYR A 190 -7.34 -6.14 -1.99
N SER A 191 -6.07 -5.87 -1.72
CA SER A 191 -5.48 -4.53 -1.87
C SER A 191 -5.52 -4.05 -3.32
N VAL A 192 -5.32 -4.96 -4.28
CA VAL A 192 -5.35 -4.63 -5.71
C VAL A 192 -6.77 -4.48 -6.23
N LEU A 193 -7.72 -5.31 -5.79
CA LEU A 193 -9.04 -5.41 -6.41
C LEU A 193 -10.14 -4.60 -5.73
N HIS A 194 -10.04 -4.31 -4.44
CA HIS A 194 -11.12 -3.72 -3.68
C HIS A 194 -11.44 -2.28 -4.10
N GLY A 195 -12.72 -2.01 -4.41
CA GLY A 195 -13.19 -0.68 -4.81
C GLY A 195 -12.72 -0.30 -6.22
N ARG A 196 -12.60 -1.29 -7.12
CA ARG A 196 -12.21 -1.10 -8.51
C ARG A 196 -12.98 -2.04 -9.45
N GLU A 197 -13.51 -1.45 -10.51
CA GLU A 197 -14.14 -2.13 -11.64
C GLU A 197 -13.13 -2.64 -12.69
N ASP A 198 -12.14 -3.44 -12.27
CA ASP A 198 -11.18 -4.09 -13.20
C ASP A 198 -11.63 -5.50 -13.59
N PHE A 199 -12.62 -5.58 -14.49
CA PHE A 199 -13.20 -6.86 -14.94
C PHE A 199 -12.19 -7.76 -15.67
N LYS A 200 -11.21 -7.16 -16.37
CA LYS A 200 -10.18 -7.91 -17.10
C LYS A 200 -9.27 -8.63 -16.11
N LEU A 201 -8.70 -7.92 -15.14
CA LEU A 201 -7.83 -8.52 -14.13
C LEU A 201 -8.54 -9.61 -13.34
N ARG A 202 -9.81 -9.41 -12.98
CA ARG A 202 -10.63 -10.43 -12.30
C ARG A 202 -10.78 -11.69 -13.14
N ARG A 203 -11.08 -11.54 -14.43
CA ARG A 203 -11.18 -12.67 -15.37
C ARG A 203 -9.84 -13.39 -15.48
N ASP A 204 -8.74 -12.66 -15.54
CA ASP A 204 -7.40 -13.25 -15.64
C ASP A 204 -7.05 -14.05 -14.38
N LEU A 205 -7.39 -13.56 -13.19
CA LEU A 205 -7.20 -14.27 -11.91
C LEU A 205 -8.12 -15.50 -11.79
N ILE A 206 -9.35 -15.44 -12.30
CA ILE A 206 -10.26 -16.59 -12.38
C ILE A 206 -9.67 -17.65 -13.30
N ASN A 207 -9.25 -17.27 -14.51
CA ASN A 207 -8.65 -18.17 -15.49
C ASN A 207 -7.32 -18.78 -15.01
N ALA A 208 -6.62 -18.09 -14.11
CA ALA A 208 -5.43 -18.60 -13.43
C ALA A 208 -5.73 -19.58 -12.29
N GLY A 209 -7.00 -19.96 -12.06
CA GLY A 209 -7.39 -20.97 -11.09
C GLY A 209 -7.43 -20.51 -9.63
N ILE A 210 -7.19 -19.22 -9.35
CA ILE A 210 -7.13 -18.70 -7.96
C ILE A 210 -8.49 -18.86 -7.27
N ILE A 211 -9.58 -18.57 -7.99
CA ILE A 211 -10.94 -18.73 -7.46
C ILE A 211 -11.28 -20.20 -7.22
N ASP A 212 -10.86 -21.10 -8.10
CA ASP A 212 -11.09 -22.54 -7.93
C ASP A 212 -10.42 -23.05 -6.65
N VAL A 213 -9.20 -22.58 -6.37
CA VAL A 213 -8.48 -22.94 -5.14
C VAL A 213 -9.19 -22.39 -3.90
N LEU A 214 -9.66 -21.13 -3.91
CA LEU A 214 -10.42 -20.57 -2.79
C LEU A 214 -11.72 -21.33 -2.53
N LEU A 215 -12.45 -21.72 -3.58
CA LEU A 215 -13.66 -22.53 -3.45
C LEU A 215 -13.36 -23.92 -2.87
N GLN A 216 -12.25 -24.55 -3.28
CA GLN A 216 -11.82 -25.82 -2.70
C GLN A 216 -11.44 -25.68 -1.23
N ILE A 217 -10.78 -24.58 -0.84
CA ILE A 217 -10.49 -24.26 0.55
C ILE A 217 -11.80 -24.18 1.35
N PHE A 218 -12.78 -23.41 0.88
CA PHE A 218 -14.06 -23.26 1.57
C PHE A 218 -14.84 -24.58 1.70
N ALA A 219 -14.74 -25.46 0.70
CA ALA A 219 -15.49 -26.71 0.69
C ALA A 219 -14.86 -27.82 1.54
N LYS A 220 -13.53 -27.80 1.74
CA LYS A 220 -12.80 -28.97 2.28
C LYS A 220 -11.92 -28.69 3.50
N ARG A 221 -11.49 -27.44 3.72
CA ARG A 221 -10.60 -27.10 4.84
C ARG A 221 -11.41 -27.06 6.14
N ASP A 222 -10.75 -27.39 7.24
CA ASP A 222 -11.30 -27.16 8.58
C ASP A 222 -11.68 -25.67 8.74
N LEU A 223 -12.87 -25.40 9.27
CA LEU A 223 -13.40 -24.04 9.39
C LEU A 223 -12.51 -23.16 10.28
N ASP A 224 -11.86 -23.73 11.29
CA ASP A 224 -10.96 -22.98 12.19
C ASP A 224 -9.69 -22.50 11.49
N ASP A 225 -9.32 -23.12 10.35
CA ASP A 225 -8.18 -22.72 9.51
C ASP A 225 -8.59 -21.77 8.36
N ILE A 226 -9.87 -21.40 8.24
CA ILE A 226 -10.36 -20.42 7.25
C ILE A 226 -10.54 -19.06 7.93
N THR A 227 -9.51 -18.24 7.87
CA THR A 227 -9.51 -16.91 8.49
C THR A 227 -10.13 -15.83 7.58
N TYR A 228 -10.42 -14.66 8.16
CA TYR A 228 -11.07 -13.54 7.48
C TYR A 228 -10.41 -13.09 6.15
N PRO A 229 -9.07 -13.10 5.97
CA PRO A 229 -8.45 -12.78 4.69
C PRO A 229 -8.96 -13.63 3.51
N PHE A 230 -9.22 -14.92 3.70
CA PHE A 230 -9.68 -15.79 2.61
C PHE A 230 -11.04 -15.36 2.08
N THR A 231 -12.00 -15.07 2.97
CA THR A 231 -13.33 -14.63 2.57
C THR A 231 -13.30 -13.24 1.96
N ASN A 232 -12.45 -12.34 2.45
CA ASN A 232 -12.23 -11.03 1.84
C ASN A 232 -11.64 -11.10 0.43
N ALA A 233 -10.68 -12.00 0.19
CA ALA A 233 -10.11 -12.20 -1.13
C ALA A 233 -11.15 -12.71 -2.14
N PHE A 234 -12.11 -13.54 -1.69
CA PHE A 234 -13.23 -13.95 -2.53
C PHE A 234 -14.27 -12.83 -2.71
N PHE A 235 -14.61 -12.12 -1.63
CA PHE A 235 -15.60 -11.04 -1.62
C PHE A 235 -15.33 -9.98 -2.69
N VAL A 236 -14.06 -9.59 -2.87
CA VAL A 236 -13.75 -8.57 -3.88
C VAL A 236 -14.17 -8.99 -5.28
N PHE A 237 -14.30 -10.29 -5.61
CA PHE A 237 -14.76 -10.75 -6.93
C PHE A 237 -16.28 -10.65 -7.11
N THR A 238 -17.06 -10.57 -6.04
CA THR A 238 -18.51 -10.43 -6.09
C THR A 238 -18.98 -8.98 -5.88
N TYR A 239 -18.12 -8.15 -5.30
CA TYR A 239 -18.39 -6.73 -5.04
C TYR A 239 -17.16 -5.89 -5.44
N PRO A 240 -17.06 -5.50 -6.73
CA PRO A 240 -15.96 -4.67 -7.23
C PRO A 240 -15.93 -3.28 -6.60
#